data_AF-A0A1T5CZW9-F1
#
_entry.id   AF-A0A1T5CZW9-F1
#
_cell.length_a   1.000
_cell.length_b   1.000
_cell.length_c   1.000
_cell.angle_alpha   90.00
_cell.angle_beta   90.00
_cell.angle_gamma   90.00
#
_symmetry.space_group_name_H-M   'P 1'
#
loop_
_entity.id
_entity.type
_entity.pdbx_description
1 polymer ?
#
loop_
_entity_poly.entity_id
_entity_poly.type
_entity_poly.pdbx_seq_one_letter_code
_entity_poly.pdbx_strand_id
1 'polypeptide(L)'
;MGLDTYYFETDHNFNTSHDYKVAKIIANDLIEEYLENQLFKTAVNDSPKNPTKLNWTGNKSALTELIYALHSQGIFNNGNVDIKPIVTVFERTFNVDLGDFYHTFLELKARKINRTKFLDELKESLTKRMDEQDGI
;
A
#
# COMPACT_ATOMS: atom_id res chain seq x y z
N MET A 1 -9.70 -9.53 55.51
CA MET A 1 -8.44 -9.54 54.75
C MET A 1 -8.53 -10.69 53.76
N GLY A 2 -8.87 -10.41 52.50
CA GLY A 2 -8.85 -11.44 51.47
C GLY A 2 -7.39 -11.76 51.19
N LEU A 3 -6.99 -13.01 51.43
CA LEU A 3 -5.69 -13.48 50.98
C LEU A 3 -5.71 -13.43 49.45
N ASP A 4 -4.78 -12.71 48.84
CA ASP A 4 -4.56 -12.74 47.41
C ASP A 4 -4.35 -14.19 46.97
N THR A 5 -5.15 -14.66 46.00
CA THR A 5 -5.11 -16.01 45.41
C THR A 5 -3.69 -16.48 45.07
N TYR A 6 -2.81 -15.52 44.81
CA TYR A 6 -1.37 -15.65 44.61
C TYR A 6 -0.65 -16.56 45.63
N TYR A 7 -0.99 -16.47 46.92
CA TYR A 7 -0.26 -17.21 47.96
C TYR A 7 -0.40 -18.74 47.84
N PHE A 8 -1.51 -19.23 47.27
CA PHE A 8 -1.75 -20.66 47.11
C PHE A 8 -1.17 -21.25 45.81
N GLU A 9 -0.88 -20.40 44.83
CA GLU A 9 -0.44 -20.82 43.49
C GLU A 9 1.09 -20.74 43.31
N THR A 10 1.80 -20.19 44.28
CA THR A 10 3.25 -19.98 44.22
C THR A 10 4.03 -21.01 45.02
N ASP A 11 4.93 -21.73 44.35
CA ASP A 11 5.96 -22.51 45.03
C ASP A 11 6.97 -21.54 45.66
N HIS A 12 6.91 -21.41 46.99
CA HIS A 12 7.80 -20.51 47.75
C HIS A 12 9.26 -20.98 47.75
N ASN A 13 9.56 -22.21 47.32
CA ASN A 13 10.94 -22.67 47.14
C ASN A 13 11.54 -22.22 45.81
N PHE A 14 10.71 -21.80 44.86
CA PHE A 14 11.11 -21.46 43.49
C PHE A 14 10.86 -19.99 43.15
N ASN A 15 9.76 -19.40 43.65
CA ASN A 15 9.36 -18.03 43.36
C ASN A 15 9.60 -17.09 44.54
N THR A 16 10.04 -15.87 44.23
CA THR A 16 10.06 -14.75 45.17
C THR A 16 8.70 -14.04 45.23
N SER A 17 8.49 -13.20 46.24
CA SER A 17 7.27 -12.41 46.40
C SER A 17 6.98 -11.42 45.25
N HIS A 18 7.96 -11.20 44.36
CA HIS A 18 7.88 -10.25 43.26
C HIS A 18 7.83 -10.90 41.86
N ASP A 19 8.10 -12.20 41.73
CA ASP A 19 8.21 -12.86 40.43
C ASP A 19 6.92 -12.79 39.62
N TYR A 20 5.78 -12.93 40.26
CA TYR A 20 4.48 -12.75 39.61
C TYR A 20 4.18 -11.32 39.22
N LYS A 21 4.64 -10.34 40.00
CA LYS A 21 4.47 -8.93 39.62
C LYS A 21 5.27 -8.65 38.35
N VAL A 22 6.49 -9.18 38.26
CA VAL A 22 7.33 -9.10 37.06
C VAL A 22 6.68 -9.85 35.90
N ALA A 23 6.23 -11.09 36.09
CA ALA A 23 5.54 -11.86 35.06
C ALA A 23 4.27 -11.18 34.55
N LYS A 24 3.51 -10.51 35.44
CA LYS A 24 2.31 -9.76 35.08
C LYS A 24 2.64 -8.50 34.28
N ILE A 25 3.72 -7.79 34.60
CA ILE A 25 4.21 -6.67 33.80
C ILE A 25 4.57 -7.16 32.39
N ILE A 26 5.39 -8.21 32.29
CA ILE A 26 5.78 -8.79 30.99
C ILE A 26 4.57 -9.25 30.18
N ALA A 27 3.60 -9.91 30.82
CA ALA A 27 2.38 -10.35 30.16
C ALA A 27 1.55 -9.17 29.63
N ASN A 28 1.45 -8.09 30.41
CA ASN A 28 0.74 -6.88 29.98
C ASN A 28 1.43 -6.21 28.80
N ASP A 29 2.77 -6.09 28.82
CA ASP A 29 3.55 -5.51 27.73
C ASP A 29 3.33 -6.30 26.42
N LEU A 30 3.34 -7.64 26.50
CA LEU A 30 3.09 -8.51 25.34
C LEU A 30 1.64 -8.40 24.82
N ILE A 31 0.67 -8.22 25.72
CA ILE A 31 -0.74 -8.03 25.34
C ILE A 31 -0.93 -6.68 24.67
N GLU A 32 -0.31 -5.62 25.19
CA GLU A 32 -0.35 -4.28 24.60
C GLU A 32 0.17 -4.31 23.17
N GLU A 33 1.38 -4.84 22.96
CA GLU A 33 1.98 -4.99 21.62
C GLU A 33 1.08 -5.79 20.67
N TYR A 34 0.47 -6.87 21.16
CA TYR A 34 -0.46 -7.67 20.35
C TYR A 34 -1.70 -6.87 19.96
N LEU A 35 -2.33 -6.17 20.90
CA LEU A 35 -3.55 -5.39 20.65
C LEU A 35 -3.29 -4.24 19.69
N GLU A 36 -2.18 -3.51 19.84
CA GLU A 36 -1.77 -2.47 18.91
C GLU A 36 -1.59 -3.02 17.49
N ASN A 37 -0.94 -4.18 17.34
CA ASN A 37 -0.79 -4.87 16.06
C ASN A 37 -2.14 -5.29 15.45
N GLN A 38 -3.10 -5.75 16.26
CA GLN A 38 -4.44 -6.11 15.77
C GLN A 38 -5.25 -4.88 15.35
N LEU A 39 -5.15 -3.79 16.10
CA LEU A 39 -5.80 -2.52 15.76
C LEU A 39 -5.23 -1.94 14.47
N PHE A 40 -3.90 -1.96 14.30
CA PHE A 40 -3.25 -1.54 13.07
C PHE A 40 -3.72 -2.36 11.86
N LYS A 41 -3.77 -3.68 11.98
CA LYS A 41 -4.29 -4.57 10.92
C LYS A 41 -5.75 -4.28 10.60
N THR A 42 -6.58 -4.02 11.61
CA THR A 42 -7.99 -3.71 11.43
C THR A 42 -8.19 -2.35 10.76
N ALA A 43 -7.45 -1.32 11.18
CA ALA A 43 -7.50 0.02 10.58
C ALA A 43 -7.05 0.02 9.10
N VAL A 44 -6.06 -0.80 8.74
CA VAL A 44 -5.66 -1.00 7.34
C VAL A 44 -6.74 -1.75 6.54
N ASN A 45 -7.51 -2.61 7.20
CA ASN A 45 -8.59 -3.40 6.59
C ASN A 45 -9.96 -2.70 6.61
N ASP A 46 -10.09 -1.51 7.19
CA ASP A 46 -11.33 -0.69 7.17
C ASP A 46 -11.50 0.08 5.84
N SER A 47 -10.68 -0.26 4.84
CA SER A 47 -11.00 0.01 3.44
C SER A 47 -12.36 -0.65 3.11
N PRO A 48 -13.21 0.01 2.29
CA PRO A 48 -14.60 -0.41 2.09
C PRO A 48 -14.66 -1.90 1.78
N LYS A 49 -15.55 -2.64 2.47
CA LYS A 49 -15.66 -4.12 2.49
C LYS A 49 -15.72 -4.83 1.13
N ASN A 50 -15.80 -4.08 0.03
CA ASN A 50 -15.39 -4.49 -1.30
C ASN A 50 -14.89 -3.23 -2.03
N PRO A 51 -13.57 -2.94 -2.08
CA PRO A 51 -13.12 -1.91 -3.01
C PRO A 51 -13.50 -2.41 -4.41
N THR A 52 -14.25 -1.61 -5.17
CA THR A 52 -14.53 -1.92 -6.58
C THR A 52 -13.19 -2.17 -7.26
N LYS A 53 -12.90 -3.44 -7.57
CA LYS A 53 -11.63 -3.83 -8.17
C LYS A 53 -11.65 -3.35 -9.61
N LEU A 54 -10.78 -2.41 -9.93
CA LEU A 54 -10.51 -2.03 -11.31
C LEU A 54 -9.47 -3.00 -11.86
N ASN A 55 -9.73 -3.53 -13.05
CA ASN A 55 -8.76 -4.32 -13.79
C ASN A 55 -8.24 -3.47 -14.94
N TRP A 56 -6.92 -3.40 -15.10
CA TRP A 56 -6.34 -2.77 -16.28
C TRP A 56 -6.65 -3.62 -17.51
N THR A 57 -7.39 -3.06 -18.46
CA THR A 57 -7.73 -3.72 -19.73
C THR A 57 -6.89 -3.22 -20.90
N GLY A 58 -6.10 -2.16 -20.70
CA GLY A 58 -5.20 -1.62 -21.71
C GLY A 58 -3.93 -2.44 -21.86
N ASN A 59 -3.06 -2.01 -22.79
CA ASN A 59 -1.76 -2.66 -22.96
C ASN A 59 -0.83 -2.38 -21.76
N LYS A 60 0.07 -3.32 -21.41
CA LYS A 60 1.03 -3.13 -20.31
C LYS A 60 1.93 -1.91 -20.54
N SER A 61 2.38 -1.71 -21.79
CA SER A 61 3.20 -0.57 -22.16
C SER A 61 2.50 0.78 -21.92
N ALA A 62 1.17 0.84 -22.05
CA ALA A 62 0.40 2.07 -21.80
C ALA A 62 0.39 2.41 -20.30
N LEU A 63 0.24 1.40 -19.43
CA LEU A 63 0.32 1.60 -17.98
C LEU A 63 1.74 1.98 -17.55
N THR A 64 2.77 1.33 -18.13
CA THR A 64 4.17 1.71 -17.92
C THR A 64 4.40 3.16 -18.33
N GLU A 65 3.91 3.59 -19.49
CA GLU A 65 4.01 4.97 -19.96
C GLU A 65 3.39 5.96 -18.95
N LEU A 66 2.19 5.67 -18.46
CA LEU A 66 1.50 6.49 -17.46
C LEU A 66 2.29 6.59 -16.15
N ILE A 67 2.78 5.47 -15.63
CA ILE A 67 3.58 5.43 -14.40
C ILE A 67 4.83 6.29 -14.53
N TYR A 68 5.57 6.15 -15.64
CA TYR A 68 6.77 6.95 -15.88
C TYR A 68 6.45 8.45 -16.04
N ALA A 69 5.31 8.81 -16.63
CA ALA A 69 4.89 10.20 -16.74
C ALA A 69 4.60 10.82 -15.38
N LEU A 70 3.83 10.13 -14.52
CA LEU A 70 3.52 10.59 -13.17
C LEU A 70 4.79 10.69 -12.31
N HIS A 71 5.68 9.72 -12.41
CA HIS A 71 6.99 9.76 -11.75
C HIS A 71 7.84 10.93 -12.24
N SER A 72 7.90 11.17 -13.56
CA SER A 72 8.68 12.29 -14.14
C SER A 72 8.13 13.66 -13.77
N GLN A 73 6.82 13.77 -13.55
CA GLN A 73 6.18 14.98 -13.06
C GLN A 73 6.47 15.24 -11.57
N GLY A 74 6.95 14.23 -10.82
CA GLY A 74 7.31 14.37 -9.41
C GLY A 74 6.11 14.60 -8.48
N ILE A 75 4.90 14.16 -8.89
CA ILE A 75 3.67 14.42 -8.11
C ILE A 75 3.60 13.62 -6.80
N PHE A 76 4.32 12.50 -6.72
CA PHE A 76 4.30 11.64 -5.55
C PHE A 76 5.41 12.03 -4.59
N ASN A 77 5.07 12.23 -3.31
CA ASN A 77 6.00 12.54 -2.23
C ASN A 77 6.99 13.69 -2.58
N ASN A 78 6.49 14.74 -3.23
CA ASN A 78 7.30 15.88 -3.68
C ASN A 78 8.50 15.47 -4.57
N GLY A 79 8.34 14.42 -5.37
CA GLY A 79 9.38 13.88 -6.25
C GLY A 79 10.41 12.99 -5.56
N ASN A 80 10.25 12.70 -4.27
CA ASN A 80 11.18 11.89 -3.49
C ASN A 80 10.72 10.44 -3.34
N VAL A 81 10.27 9.83 -4.44
CA VAL A 81 9.87 8.41 -4.45
C VAL A 81 10.46 7.73 -5.67
N ASP A 82 11.00 6.54 -5.45
CA ASP A 82 11.45 5.68 -6.54
C ASP A 82 10.27 5.17 -7.37
N ILE A 83 10.55 4.79 -8.61
CA ILE A 83 9.52 4.24 -9.49
C ILE A 83 8.98 2.88 -9.05
N LYS A 84 9.78 2.04 -8.39
CA LYS A 84 9.39 0.70 -7.96
C LYS A 84 8.16 0.70 -7.03
N PRO A 85 8.14 1.50 -5.93
CA PRO A 85 6.93 1.68 -5.11
C PRO A 85 5.69 2.06 -5.92
N ILE A 86 5.83 3.00 -6.88
CA ILE A 86 4.70 3.43 -7.72
C ILE A 86 4.18 2.26 -8.55
N VAL A 87 5.08 1.53 -9.22
CA VAL A 87 4.72 0.33 -10.01
C VAL A 87 3.95 -0.67 -9.16
N THR A 88 4.46 -1.02 -7.97
CA THR A 88 3.79 -1.97 -7.07
C THR A 88 2.39 -1.52 -6.66
N VAL A 89 2.18 -0.21 -6.44
CA VAL A 89 0.86 0.33 -6.15
C VAL A 89 -0.06 0.13 -7.36
N PHE A 90 0.36 0.52 -8.56
CA PHE A 90 -0.44 0.40 -9.78
C PHE A 90 -0.77 -1.06 -10.13
N GLU A 91 0.18 -1.98 -10.00
CA GLU A 91 -0.04 -3.42 -10.20
C GLU A 91 -1.12 -3.99 -9.29
N ARG A 92 -1.08 -3.60 -7.99
CA ARG A 92 -2.09 -4.02 -7.01
C ARG A 92 -3.44 -3.36 -7.24
N THR A 93 -3.45 -2.05 -7.51
CA THR A 93 -4.68 -1.27 -7.70
C THR A 93 -5.44 -1.70 -8.95
N PHE A 94 -4.72 -2.01 -10.03
CA PHE A 94 -5.31 -2.39 -11.31
C PHE A 94 -5.23 -3.88 -11.64
N ASN A 95 -4.82 -4.71 -10.68
CA ASN A 95 -4.73 -6.16 -10.81
C ASN A 95 -4.02 -6.62 -12.10
N VAL A 96 -2.82 -6.11 -12.30
CA VAL A 96 -2.00 -6.35 -13.50
C VAL A 96 -0.56 -6.62 -13.08
N ASP A 97 0.11 -7.50 -13.80
CA ASP A 97 1.55 -7.74 -13.67
C ASP A 97 2.28 -7.06 -14.83
N LEU A 98 3.13 -6.07 -14.54
CA LEU A 98 3.89 -5.33 -15.54
C LEU A 98 5.18 -6.04 -15.94
N GLY A 99 5.65 -7.02 -15.15
CA GLY A 99 6.89 -7.73 -15.41
C GLY A 99 8.09 -6.78 -15.53
N ASP A 100 8.85 -6.89 -16.63
CA ASP A 100 10.00 -6.01 -16.89
C ASP A 100 9.57 -4.64 -17.43
N PHE A 101 9.07 -3.80 -16.52
CA PHE A 101 8.66 -2.44 -16.83
C PHE A 101 9.84 -1.52 -17.20
N TYR A 102 11.08 -1.86 -16.81
CA TYR A 102 12.27 -1.12 -17.24
C TYR A 102 12.54 -1.37 -18.73
N HIS A 103 12.53 -2.63 -19.16
CA HIS A 103 12.69 -2.97 -20.57
C HIS A 103 11.58 -2.37 -21.42
N THR A 104 10.33 -2.50 -20.97
CA THR A 104 9.17 -1.90 -21.64
C THR A 104 9.34 -0.39 -21.84
N PHE A 105 9.87 0.32 -20.84
CA PHE A 105 10.14 1.75 -20.97
C PHE A 105 11.29 2.07 -21.92
N LEU A 106 12.33 1.25 -21.96
CA LEU A 106 13.41 1.40 -22.95
C LEU A 106 12.88 1.26 -24.38
N GLU A 107 11.96 0.32 -24.63
CA GLU A 107 11.28 0.18 -25.92
C GLU A 107 10.45 1.42 -26.27
N LEU A 108 9.69 1.95 -25.31
CA LEU A 108 8.92 3.20 -25.48
C LEU A 108 9.83 4.36 -25.87
N LYS A 109 10.96 4.52 -25.16
CA LYS A 109 11.95 5.57 -25.41
C LYS A 109 12.62 5.42 -26.79
N ALA A 110 12.82 4.19 -27.26
CA ALA A 110 13.47 3.91 -28.54
C ALA A 110 12.59 4.25 -29.77
N ARG A 111 11.28 4.47 -29.58
CA ARG A 111 10.38 4.86 -30.67
C ARG A 111 10.79 6.20 -31.28
N LYS A 112 10.89 6.25 -32.61
CA LYS A 112 11.19 7.47 -33.38
C LYS A 112 9.97 8.38 -33.55
N ILE A 113 8.77 7.80 -33.55
CA ILE A 113 7.50 8.49 -33.73
C ILE A 113 6.59 8.08 -32.55
N ASN A 114 5.94 9.05 -31.91
CA ASN A 114 4.98 8.90 -30.82
C ASN A 114 5.49 8.06 -29.63
N ARG A 115 6.48 8.63 -28.92
CA ARG A 115 7.03 8.06 -27.67
C ARG A 115 5.99 8.03 -26.54
N THR A 116 5.04 8.97 -26.57
CA THR A 116 4.00 9.19 -25.55
C THR A 116 2.59 8.96 -26.10
N LYS A 117 2.43 7.93 -26.93
CA LYS A 117 1.19 7.67 -27.66
C LYS A 117 -0.02 7.56 -26.73
N PHE A 118 0.11 6.85 -25.61
CA PHE A 118 -1.02 6.65 -24.70
C PHE A 118 -1.42 7.95 -24.01
N LEU A 119 -0.45 8.79 -23.61
CA LEU A 119 -0.74 10.07 -22.98
C LEU A 119 -1.38 11.07 -23.95
N ASP A 120 -0.97 11.05 -25.21
CA ASP A 120 -1.58 11.88 -26.25
C ASP A 120 -3.06 11.50 -26.46
N GLU A 121 -3.35 10.20 -26.56
CA GLU A 121 -4.73 9.67 -26.65
C GLU A 121 -5.54 9.98 -25.37
N LEU A 122 -4.92 9.90 -24.19
CA LEU A 122 -5.55 10.21 -22.90
C LEU A 122 -5.92 11.70 -22.80
N LYS A 123 -5.04 12.59 -23.27
CA LYS A 123 -5.30 14.02 -23.34
C LYS A 123 -6.43 14.32 -24.31
N GLU A 124 -6.36 13.80 -25.53
CA GLU A 124 -7.37 14.04 -26.57
C GLU A 124 -8.76 13.57 -26.12
N SER A 125 -8.86 12.37 -25.54
CA SER A 125 -10.13 11.85 -25.02
C SER A 125 -10.68 12.68 -23.85
N LEU A 126 -9.82 13.22 -22.99
CA LEU A 126 -10.23 14.12 -21.91
C LEU A 126 -10.74 15.45 -22.46
N THR A 127 -10.01 16.09 -23.38
CA THR A 127 -10.42 17.35 -24.01
C THR A 127 -11.74 17.19 -24.75
N LYS A 128 -11.89 16.13 -25.55
CA LYS A 128 -13.14 15.84 -26.26
C LYS A 128 -14.34 15.75 -25.32
N ARG A 129 -14.17 15.09 -24.17
CA ARG A 129 -15.21 14.98 -23.15
C ARG A 129 -15.57 16.33 -22.53
N MET A 130 -14.61 17.25 -22.40
CA MET A 130 -14.85 18.62 -21.93
C MET A 130 -15.63 19.42 -22.99
N ASP A 131 -15.20 19.36 -24.26
CA ASP A 131 -15.86 20.06 -25.38
C ASP A 131 -17.33 19.60 -25.55
N GLU A 132 -17.59 18.29 -25.43
CA GLU A 132 -18.94 17.70 -25.45
C GLU A 132 -19.85 18.22 -24.32
N GLN A 133 -19.29 18.57 -23.16
CA GLN A 133 -20.04 19.11 -22.03
C GLN A 133 -20.27 20.62 -22.15
N ASP A 134 -19.31 21.33 -22.74
CA ASP A 134 -19.40 22.78 -22.99
C ASP A 134 -20.28 23.11 -24.22
N GLY A 135 -20.74 22.09 -24.96
CA GLY A 135 -21.71 22.21 -26.04
C GLY A 135 -21.15 22.82 -27.32
N ILE A 136 -19.85 22.60 -27.59
CA ILE A 136 -19.20 22.97 -28.86
C ILE A 136 -19.38 21.84 -29.89
#